data_AF-A0A1Q6EG87-F1
#
_entry.id   AF-A0A1Q6EG87-F1
#
_cell.length_a   1.000
_cell.length_b   1.000
_cell.length_c   1.000
_cell.angle_alpha   90.00
_cell.angle_beta   90.00
_cell.angle_gamma   90.00
#
_symmetry.space_group_name_H-M   'P 1'
#
loop_
_entity.id
_entity.type
_entity.pdbx_description
1 polymer ?
#
loop_
_entity_poly.entity_id
_entity_poly.type
_entity_poly.pdbx_seq_one_letter_code
_entity_poly.pdbx_strand_id
1 'polypeptide(L)'
;MKKSFMFMTSLFAVATLISSCTKDVEPEADNAAATIVTRAAGDTPAPTAYIEVNDTNPLNVLMYRNADNTPFFKITKVFAANINDNGSEPCLYLNDNVTKVLVPSAGSTTTGHYKYVQPIRQDGGKVLLSILGNHKGVGVGNLTEANQEKFAEILAWAVEEYQLDGIDFDDEWSKYGENSNFPSSVSGSFSGLVLKLREKLDARFPNEHKLITVFYIGYASSLSSAAVAACDYGWYAYFGPNVYVSPSSPWTNAKWSAQAINLNQSYNAITLNQIKNRSAQSKTDGMGAIMTYDLRVQTNRDPLAAIQKIGEGIGLTVSRASSPASGYAKDWSTGGPGTTITYADVQ
;
A
#
# COMPACT_ATOMS: atom_id res chain seq x y z
N MET A 1 52.32 3.97 -5.66
CA MET A 1 52.87 2.59 -5.68
C MET A 1 51.69 1.65 -5.43
N LYS A 2 50.99 1.12 -6.44
CA LYS A 2 51.27 -0.13 -7.17
C LYS A 2 51.90 -1.26 -6.32
N LYS A 3 51.07 -2.30 -6.13
CA LYS A 3 51.36 -3.76 -5.98
C LYS A 3 51.99 -4.22 -4.66
N SER A 4 51.36 -5.19 -3.99
CA SER A 4 51.56 -6.61 -4.34
C SER A 4 50.56 -7.55 -3.66
N PHE A 5 50.04 -8.44 -4.49
CA PHE A 5 49.43 -9.74 -4.18
C PHE A 5 50.48 -10.67 -3.56
N MET A 6 50.05 -11.64 -2.74
CA MET A 6 50.72 -12.94 -2.67
C MET A 6 49.70 -14.05 -2.39
N PHE A 7 49.82 -15.09 -3.20
CA PHE A 7 48.99 -16.30 -3.32
C PHE A 7 49.86 -17.52 -2.98
N MET A 8 49.25 -18.71 -2.98
CA MET A 8 49.78 -20.09 -2.81
C MET A 8 49.69 -20.61 -1.37
N THR A 9 49.20 -21.83 -1.12
CA THR A 9 49.47 -23.08 -1.84
C THR A 9 48.29 -24.07 -1.90
N SER A 10 48.14 -24.68 -3.07
CA SER A 10 47.46 -25.94 -3.43
C SER A 10 48.11 -27.18 -2.73
N LEU A 11 47.70 -28.45 -2.79
CA LEU A 11 46.83 -29.27 -3.65
C LEU A 11 46.71 -30.64 -2.93
N PHE A 12 45.67 -31.46 -3.16
CA PHE A 12 45.85 -32.85 -3.60
C PHE A 12 44.54 -33.41 -4.16
N ALA A 13 44.64 -33.93 -5.38
CA ALA A 13 43.58 -34.48 -6.19
C ALA A 13 43.41 -35.98 -5.93
N VAL A 14 42.19 -36.48 -6.12
CA VAL A 14 41.94 -37.86 -6.54
C VAL A 14 41.03 -37.82 -7.75
N ALA A 15 41.57 -38.25 -8.88
CA ALA A 15 40.84 -38.47 -10.11
C ALA A 15 40.36 -39.93 -10.17
N THR A 16 39.08 -40.12 -10.47
CA THR A 16 38.58 -41.35 -11.09
C THR A 16 37.67 -40.96 -12.24
N LEU A 17 38.16 -41.23 -13.46
CA LEU A 17 37.43 -41.12 -14.71
C LEU A 17 36.56 -42.37 -14.89
N ILE A 18 35.27 -42.17 -15.15
CA ILE A 18 34.45 -43.16 -15.87
C ILE A 18 33.68 -42.40 -16.95
N SER A 19 33.91 -42.82 -18.19
CA SER A 19 33.36 -42.27 -19.42
C SER A 19 31.92 -42.76 -19.62
N SER A 20 30.98 -41.86 -19.92
CA SER A 20 29.69 -42.19 -20.55
C SER A 20 28.99 -40.93 -21.04
N CYS A 21 28.85 -40.82 -22.37
CA CYS A 21 28.13 -39.78 -23.09
C CYS A 21 26.74 -39.49 -22.53
N THR A 22 26.37 -38.22 -22.35
CA THR A 22 25.15 -37.62 -22.95
C THR A 22 25.07 -36.13 -22.63
N LYS A 23 25.00 -35.33 -23.72
CA LYS A 23 24.39 -34.00 -23.89
C LYS A 23 24.76 -32.89 -22.90
N ASP A 24 25.42 -31.87 -23.45
CA ASP A 24 25.45 -30.51 -22.91
C ASP A 24 24.01 -30.06 -22.58
N VAL A 25 23.78 -29.75 -21.31
CA VAL A 25 22.61 -29.00 -20.86
C VAL A 25 23.17 -27.70 -20.31
N GLU A 26 23.03 -26.64 -21.10
CA GLU A 26 23.12 -25.26 -20.58
C GLU A 26 22.13 -25.13 -19.42
N PRO A 27 22.47 -24.42 -18.33
CA PRO A 27 21.49 -24.15 -17.30
C PRO A 27 20.43 -23.20 -17.87
N GLU A 28 19.23 -23.73 -18.12
CA GLU A 28 18.04 -22.93 -18.35
C GLU A 28 17.87 -21.97 -17.18
N ALA A 29 17.80 -20.68 -17.49
CA ALA A 29 17.40 -19.65 -16.56
C ALA A 29 15.96 -19.95 -16.10
N ASP A 30 15.82 -20.30 -14.82
CA ASP A 30 14.53 -20.43 -14.16
C ASP A 30 13.85 -19.05 -14.16
N ASN A 31 12.99 -18.82 -15.14
CA ASN A 31 12.03 -17.72 -15.11
C ASN A 31 11.06 -18.01 -13.98
N ALA A 32 11.40 -17.56 -12.77
CA ALA A 32 10.51 -17.48 -11.64
C ALA A 32 9.39 -16.48 -11.98
N ALA A 33 8.38 -16.95 -12.71
CA ALA A 33 7.09 -16.28 -12.77
C ALA A 33 6.58 -16.20 -11.33
N ALA A 34 6.43 -14.97 -10.83
CA ALA A 34 5.89 -14.68 -9.51
C ALA A 34 4.66 -15.55 -9.26
N THR A 35 4.78 -16.50 -8.33
CA THR A 35 3.70 -17.42 -8.01
C THR A 35 2.57 -16.60 -7.41
N ILE A 36 1.51 -16.37 -8.16
CA ILE A 36 0.29 -15.77 -7.63
C ILE A 36 -0.23 -16.73 -6.56
N VAL A 37 0.00 -16.42 -5.29
CA VAL A 37 -0.52 -17.21 -4.17
C VAL A 37 -2.04 -17.00 -4.16
N THR A 38 -2.78 -17.96 -4.70
CA THR A 38 -4.22 -17.98 -4.63
C THR A 38 -4.65 -18.25 -3.19
N ARG A 39 -5.27 -17.24 -2.56
CA ARG A 39 -5.90 -17.40 -1.23
C ARG A 39 -7.03 -18.42 -1.31
N ALA A 40 -7.10 -19.32 -0.34
CA ALA A 40 -8.17 -20.30 -0.26
C ALA A 40 -9.47 -19.62 0.21
N ALA A 41 -10.62 -20.11 -0.26
CA ALA A 41 -11.91 -19.72 0.29
C ALA A 41 -11.94 -20.08 1.79
N GLY A 42 -12.21 -19.09 2.66
CA GLY A 42 -12.16 -19.23 4.12
C GLY A 42 -10.95 -18.61 4.81
N ASP A 43 -9.94 -18.16 4.04
CA ASP A 43 -8.83 -17.36 4.60
C ASP A 43 -9.36 -16.06 5.20
N THR A 44 -8.81 -15.66 6.35
CA THR A 44 -9.27 -14.46 7.07
C THR A 44 -8.96 -13.19 6.26
N PRO A 45 -9.94 -12.39 5.81
CA PRO A 45 -9.68 -11.19 5.02
C PRO A 45 -8.79 -10.22 5.81
N ALA A 46 -7.88 -9.53 5.11
CA ALA A 46 -6.93 -8.62 5.73
C ALA A 46 -7.64 -7.31 6.17
N PRO A 47 -7.73 -7.00 7.48
CA PRO A 47 -8.23 -5.70 7.91
C PRO A 47 -7.22 -4.61 7.54
N THR A 48 -7.70 -3.52 6.93
CA THR A 48 -6.85 -2.40 6.51
C THR A 48 -7.31 -1.10 7.17
N ALA A 49 -6.41 -0.14 7.36
CA ALA A 49 -6.73 1.18 7.92
C ALA A 49 -6.15 2.30 7.06
N TYR A 50 -7.00 3.20 6.56
CA TYR A 50 -6.57 4.53 6.15
C TYR A 50 -6.38 5.42 7.38
N ILE A 51 -5.25 6.12 7.41
CA ILE A 51 -4.93 7.11 8.44
C ILE A 51 -4.86 8.48 7.79
N GLU A 52 -5.81 9.35 8.13
CA GLU A 52 -5.75 10.79 7.83
C GLU A 52 -4.60 11.41 8.63
N VAL A 53 -3.39 11.41 8.06
CA VAL A 53 -2.19 11.88 8.79
C VAL A 53 -2.19 13.39 9.02
N ASN A 54 -3.10 14.11 8.38
CA ASN A 54 -3.39 15.49 8.73
C ASN A 54 -3.87 15.64 10.18
N ASP A 55 -4.50 14.63 10.79
CA ASP A 55 -4.90 14.73 12.21
C ASP A 55 -4.55 13.53 13.08
N THR A 56 -4.11 12.39 12.53
CA THR A 56 -3.82 11.18 13.30
C THR A 56 -2.41 10.64 13.08
N ASN A 57 -1.75 10.24 14.18
CA ASN A 57 -0.51 9.47 14.13
C ASN A 57 -0.76 8.03 13.63
N PRO A 58 -0.11 7.56 12.55
CA PRO A 58 -0.35 6.22 12.01
C PRO A 58 0.00 5.09 12.98
N LEU A 59 0.85 5.35 13.99
CA LEU A 59 1.17 4.36 15.03
C LEU A 59 -0.05 3.91 15.86
N ASN A 60 -1.19 4.61 15.79
CA ASN A 60 -2.42 4.15 16.46
C ASN A 60 -2.91 2.77 15.99
N VAL A 61 -2.50 2.28 14.82
CA VAL A 61 -2.79 0.90 14.40
C VAL A 61 -2.17 -0.15 15.34
N LEU A 62 -1.03 0.16 15.97
CA LEU A 62 -0.33 -0.72 16.91
C LEU A 62 -1.15 -1.01 18.17
N MET A 63 -2.13 -0.16 18.47
CA MET A 63 -2.99 -0.31 19.63
C MET A 63 -3.94 -1.50 19.53
N TYR A 64 -4.20 -2.06 18.34
CA TYR A 64 -5.23 -3.09 18.15
C TYR A 64 -4.61 -4.46 17.91
N ARG A 65 -4.82 -5.37 18.87
CA ARG A 65 -4.16 -6.68 18.93
C ARG A 65 -5.16 -7.81 18.83
N ASN A 66 -4.79 -8.86 18.10
CA ASN A 66 -5.46 -10.15 18.20
C ASN A 66 -5.14 -10.82 19.55
N ALA A 67 -5.86 -11.89 19.90
CA ALA A 67 -5.66 -12.63 21.14
C ALA A 67 -4.24 -13.23 21.30
N ASP A 68 -3.58 -13.57 20.20
CA ASP A 68 -2.19 -14.03 20.16
C ASP A 68 -1.15 -12.88 20.22
N ASN A 69 -1.63 -11.67 20.48
CA ASN A 69 -0.85 -10.43 20.49
C ASN A 69 -0.18 -10.12 19.14
N THR A 70 -0.70 -10.59 18.01
CA THR A 70 -0.31 -10.10 16.67
C THR A 70 -1.11 -8.85 16.28
N PRO A 71 -0.66 -8.04 15.30
CA PRO A 71 -1.42 -6.88 14.84
C PRO A 71 -2.76 -7.28 14.24
N PHE A 72 -3.84 -6.56 14.59
CA PHE A 72 -5.14 -6.72 13.94
C PHE A 72 -5.12 -6.17 12.51
N PHE A 73 -4.69 -4.92 12.34
CA PHE A 73 -4.55 -4.31 11.01
C PHE A 73 -3.33 -4.88 10.29
N LYS A 74 -3.55 -5.40 9.08
CA LYS A 74 -2.49 -5.97 8.24
C LYS A 74 -1.91 -4.96 7.25
N ILE A 75 -2.72 -3.98 6.82
CA ILE A 75 -2.32 -2.95 5.87
C ILE A 75 -2.72 -1.57 6.40
N THR A 76 -1.76 -0.68 6.56
CA THR A 76 -1.94 0.72 6.97
C THR A 76 -1.64 1.62 5.79
N LYS A 77 -2.46 2.64 5.56
CA LYS A 77 -2.32 3.59 4.45
C LYS A 77 -2.11 4.99 5.00
N VAL A 78 -0.97 5.59 4.68
CA VAL A 78 -0.68 7.00 4.95
C VAL A 78 -1.49 7.83 3.96
N PHE A 79 -2.59 8.43 4.44
CA PHE A 79 -3.54 9.18 3.61
C PHE A 79 -3.36 10.69 3.81
N ALA A 80 -3.02 11.47 2.78
CA ALA A 80 -2.54 11.03 1.46
C ALA A 80 -1.45 11.96 0.92
N ALA A 81 -0.52 11.39 0.15
CA ALA A 81 0.28 12.14 -0.79
C ALA A 81 -0.54 12.46 -2.04
N ASN A 82 -0.01 13.34 -2.88
CA ASN A 82 -0.73 13.89 -4.01
C ASN A 82 0.02 13.74 -5.32
N ILE A 83 -0.72 13.56 -6.41
CA ILE A 83 -0.22 13.82 -7.76
C ILE A 83 -0.45 15.29 -8.11
N ASN A 84 0.63 16.00 -8.43
CA ASN A 84 0.62 17.41 -8.85
C ASN A 84 1.28 17.55 -10.22
N ASP A 85 1.15 18.74 -10.82
CA ASP A 85 1.88 19.11 -12.02
C ASP A 85 3.25 19.71 -11.68
N ASN A 86 4.23 19.42 -12.53
CA ASN A 86 5.54 20.08 -12.60
C ASN A 86 5.77 20.49 -14.06
N GLY A 87 5.03 21.51 -14.51
CA GLY A 87 4.96 21.87 -15.93
C GLY A 87 4.15 20.83 -16.71
N SER A 88 4.78 20.15 -17.67
CA SER A 88 4.15 19.08 -18.48
C SER A 88 4.38 17.67 -17.93
N GLU A 89 5.06 17.54 -16.79
CA GLU A 89 5.36 16.27 -16.14
C GLU A 89 4.61 16.15 -14.80
N PRO A 90 4.22 14.94 -14.38
CA PRO A 90 3.66 14.74 -13.04
C PRO A 90 4.76 14.78 -11.98
N CYS A 91 4.41 15.17 -10.77
CA CYS A 91 5.26 15.06 -9.59
C CYS A 91 4.48 14.48 -8.41
N LEU A 92 5.19 13.88 -7.46
CA LEU A 92 4.65 13.48 -6.17
C LEU A 92 4.78 14.64 -5.20
N TYR A 93 3.67 15.06 -4.61
CA TYR A 93 3.64 16.10 -3.60
C TYR A 93 3.22 15.52 -2.25
N LEU A 94 4.08 15.68 -1.26
CA LEU A 94 3.79 15.39 0.13
C LEU A 94 3.38 16.73 0.77
N ASN A 95 2.17 16.81 1.31
CA ASN A 95 1.82 17.95 2.16
C ASN A 95 2.70 17.96 3.42
N ASP A 96 2.63 19.04 4.19
CA ASP A 96 3.42 19.22 5.39
C ASP A 96 3.33 18.04 6.39
N ASN A 97 2.15 17.47 6.59
CA ASN A 97 1.96 16.33 7.49
C ASN A 97 2.55 15.03 6.93
N VAL A 98 2.33 14.74 5.65
CA VAL A 98 2.91 13.57 4.99
C VAL A 98 4.43 13.69 4.95
N THR A 99 4.97 14.89 4.71
CA THR A 99 6.40 15.18 4.83
C THR A 99 6.91 14.83 6.23
N LYS A 100 6.22 15.22 7.30
CA LYS A 100 6.62 14.85 8.67
C LYS A 100 6.60 13.35 8.93
N VAL A 101 5.64 12.64 8.34
CA VAL A 101 5.48 11.19 8.50
C VAL A 101 6.54 10.41 7.72
N LEU A 102 6.96 10.89 6.54
CA LEU A 102 7.82 10.12 5.63
C LEU A 102 9.28 10.61 5.59
N VAL A 103 9.49 11.92 5.49
CA VAL A 103 10.81 12.51 5.23
C VAL A 103 11.58 12.63 6.56
N PRO A 104 12.68 11.88 6.74
CA PRO A 104 13.50 12.03 7.92
C PRO A 104 14.24 13.37 7.89
N SER A 105 14.48 13.94 9.06
CA SER A 105 15.47 15.02 9.17
C SER A 105 16.85 14.48 8.79
N ALA A 106 17.68 15.31 8.15
CA ALA A 106 18.99 14.88 7.65
C ALA A 106 19.82 14.17 8.75
N GLY A 107 20.22 12.92 8.48
CA GLY A 107 20.99 12.09 9.41
C GLY A 107 20.22 11.52 10.60
N SER A 108 18.89 11.69 10.67
CA SER A 108 18.07 11.20 11.78
C SER A 108 17.33 9.92 11.44
N THR A 109 17.51 8.89 12.28
CA THR A 109 16.70 7.66 12.30
C THR A 109 15.56 7.70 13.33
N THR A 110 15.28 8.87 13.91
CA THR A 110 14.23 9.05 14.94
C THR A 110 13.09 9.95 14.46
N THR A 111 13.05 10.27 13.16
CA THR A 111 12.04 11.12 12.53
C THR A 111 11.61 10.52 11.19
N GLY A 112 10.54 11.05 10.58
CA GLY A 112 10.03 10.56 9.30
C GLY A 112 9.63 9.08 9.36
N HIS A 113 9.84 8.37 8.25
CA HIS A 113 9.41 6.98 8.12
C HIS A 113 10.05 6.07 9.18
N TYR A 114 11.27 6.35 9.65
CA TYR A 114 11.87 5.57 10.74
C TYR A 114 11.06 5.60 12.03
N LYS A 115 10.38 6.71 12.31
CA LYS A 115 9.54 6.87 13.50
C LYS A 115 8.10 6.41 13.28
N TYR A 116 7.52 6.72 12.12
CA TYR A 116 6.07 6.57 11.91
C TYR A 116 5.67 5.37 11.04
N VAL A 117 6.60 4.80 10.28
CA VAL A 117 6.37 3.68 9.37
C VAL A 117 7.04 2.41 9.91
N GLN A 118 8.34 2.47 10.21
CA GLN A 118 9.10 1.27 10.56
C GLN A 118 8.59 0.52 11.80
N PRO A 119 8.07 1.16 12.86
CA PRO A 119 7.48 0.41 13.98
C PRO A 119 6.27 -0.44 13.57
N ILE A 120 5.44 0.03 12.62
CA ILE A 120 4.30 -0.73 12.08
C ILE A 120 4.80 -1.94 11.27
N ARG A 121 5.86 -1.74 10.47
CA ARG A 121 6.46 -2.81 9.66
C ARG A 121 7.13 -3.87 10.51
N GLN A 122 7.89 -3.45 11.54
CA GLN A 122 8.57 -4.34 12.48
C GLN A 122 7.61 -5.16 13.33
N ASP A 123 6.42 -4.63 13.61
CA ASP A 123 5.33 -5.33 14.30
C ASP A 123 4.58 -6.32 13.36
N GLY A 124 4.94 -6.38 12.07
CA GLY A 124 4.40 -7.32 11.08
C GLY A 124 3.27 -6.76 10.21
N GLY A 125 2.99 -5.46 10.31
CA GLY A 125 2.07 -4.76 9.40
C GLY A 125 2.74 -4.38 8.08
N LYS A 126 1.93 -4.01 7.10
CA LYS A 126 2.37 -3.39 5.85
C LYS A 126 1.95 -1.92 5.83
N VAL A 127 2.80 -1.03 5.31
CA VAL A 127 2.51 0.40 5.21
C VAL A 127 2.58 0.86 3.76
N LEU A 128 1.50 1.42 3.25
CA LEU A 128 1.38 1.96 1.90
C LEU A 128 1.28 3.49 1.93
N LEU A 129 1.75 4.13 0.86
CA LEU A 129 1.47 5.54 0.61
C LEU A 129 0.27 5.66 -0.33
N SER A 130 -0.76 6.38 0.10
CA SER A 130 -1.93 6.66 -0.75
C SER A 130 -1.68 7.89 -1.62
N ILE A 131 -2.08 7.81 -2.89
CA ILE A 131 -1.91 8.82 -3.94
C ILE A 131 -3.28 9.34 -4.35
N LEU A 132 -3.52 10.62 -4.08
CA LEU A 132 -4.78 11.33 -4.32
C LEU A 132 -4.58 12.49 -5.32
N GLY A 133 -5.57 12.80 -6.14
CA GLY A 133 -5.57 14.06 -6.89
C GLY A 133 -5.57 15.28 -5.96
N ASN A 134 -5.16 16.44 -6.47
CA ASN A 134 -4.97 17.65 -5.63
C ASN A 134 -5.34 18.95 -6.36
N HIS A 135 -6.39 18.86 -7.17
CA HIS A 135 -6.98 20.02 -7.85
C HIS A 135 -6.04 20.73 -8.83
N LYS A 136 -5.07 20.01 -9.40
CA LYS A 136 -4.04 20.54 -10.31
C LYS A 136 -4.27 20.22 -11.79
N GLY A 137 -5.41 19.63 -12.13
CA GLY A 137 -5.73 19.20 -13.49
C GLY A 137 -4.92 18.00 -13.99
N VAL A 138 -4.17 17.35 -13.11
CA VAL A 138 -3.44 16.10 -13.38
C VAL A 138 -3.86 15.04 -12.37
N GLY A 139 -3.96 13.81 -12.84
CA GLY A 139 -4.35 12.64 -12.06
C GLY A 139 -4.02 11.34 -12.79
N VAL A 140 -4.31 10.21 -12.17
CA VAL A 140 -4.01 8.88 -12.73
C VAL A 140 -4.73 8.60 -14.06
N GLY A 141 -5.81 9.32 -14.36
CA GLY A 141 -6.63 9.18 -15.56
C GLY A 141 -6.18 9.97 -16.79
N ASN A 142 -5.17 10.84 -16.70
CA ASN A 142 -4.77 11.70 -17.82
C ASN A 142 -3.27 11.82 -18.07
N LEU A 143 -2.49 10.81 -17.68
CA LEU A 143 -1.07 10.71 -17.98
C LEU A 143 -0.87 10.11 -19.37
N THR A 144 -0.08 10.80 -20.20
CA THR A 144 0.50 10.21 -21.41
C THR A 144 1.40 9.03 -21.04
N GLU A 145 1.71 8.14 -21.99
CA GLU A 145 2.59 6.99 -21.72
C GLU A 145 3.94 7.40 -21.10
N ALA A 146 4.55 8.48 -21.62
CA ALA A 146 5.78 9.03 -21.05
C ALA A 146 5.61 9.52 -19.61
N ASN A 147 4.46 10.13 -19.28
CA ASN A 147 4.17 10.58 -17.92
C ASN A 147 3.79 9.42 -16.98
N GLN A 148 3.21 8.34 -17.50
CA GLN A 148 3.00 7.11 -16.73
C GLN A 148 4.34 6.51 -16.31
N GLU A 149 5.32 6.47 -17.22
CA GLU A 149 6.69 5.99 -16.92
C GLU A 149 7.35 6.83 -15.84
N LYS A 150 7.35 8.16 -16.00
CA LYS A 150 7.96 9.08 -15.03
C LYS A 150 7.32 8.99 -13.66
N PHE A 151 5.99 8.94 -13.61
CA PHE A 151 5.29 8.87 -12.34
C PHE A 151 5.45 7.51 -11.66
N ALA A 152 5.43 6.41 -12.43
CA ALA A 152 5.75 5.08 -11.91
C ALA A 152 7.15 5.04 -11.27
N GLU A 153 8.14 5.67 -11.90
CA GLU A 153 9.50 5.76 -11.35
C GLU A 153 9.54 6.54 -10.03
N ILE A 154 8.87 7.71 -9.96
CA ILE A 154 8.76 8.51 -8.74
C ILE A 154 8.11 7.71 -7.61
N LEU A 155 7.04 6.98 -7.91
CA LEU A 155 6.33 6.18 -6.92
C LEU A 155 7.18 4.99 -6.43
N ALA A 156 7.87 4.29 -7.33
CA ALA A 156 8.78 3.20 -6.97
C ALA A 156 9.97 3.71 -6.14
N TRP A 157 10.51 4.88 -6.48
CA TRP A 157 11.51 5.58 -5.66
C TRP A 157 10.99 5.93 -4.28
N ALA A 158 9.77 6.45 -4.16
CA ALA A 158 9.20 6.76 -2.84
C ALA A 158 9.00 5.50 -1.99
N VAL A 159 8.65 4.36 -2.59
CA VAL A 159 8.57 3.07 -1.89
C VAL A 159 9.94 2.64 -1.35
N GLU A 160 11.00 2.84 -2.13
CA GLU A 160 12.38 2.54 -1.73
C GLU A 160 12.90 3.50 -0.65
N GLU A 161 12.87 4.80 -0.92
CA GLU A 161 13.40 5.86 -0.07
C GLU A 161 12.76 5.85 1.32
N TYR A 162 11.44 5.73 1.38
CA TYR A 162 10.70 5.73 2.64
C TYR A 162 10.46 4.33 3.20
N GLN A 163 11.05 3.31 2.57
CA GLN A 163 10.99 1.91 3.00
C GLN A 163 9.56 1.44 3.27
N LEU A 164 8.68 1.69 2.28
CA LEU A 164 7.28 1.32 2.31
C LEU A 164 7.07 -0.10 1.78
N ASP A 165 5.85 -0.60 1.95
CA ASP A 165 5.42 -1.88 1.41
C ASP A 165 4.59 -1.74 0.13
N GLY A 166 4.39 -0.53 -0.38
CA GLY A 166 3.72 -0.30 -1.66
C GLY A 166 2.92 1.01 -1.76
N ILE A 167 2.03 1.06 -2.75
CA ILE A 167 1.24 2.22 -3.14
C ILE A 167 -0.25 1.89 -3.10
N ASP A 168 -1.03 2.86 -2.65
CA ASP A 168 -2.49 2.88 -2.79
C ASP A 168 -2.90 4.03 -3.72
N PHE A 169 -3.88 3.80 -4.59
CA PHE A 169 -4.40 4.83 -5.49
C PHE A 169 -5.85 5.19 -5.17
N ASP A 170 -6.11 6.50 -5.13
CA ASP A 170 -7.44 7.08 -4.96
C ASP A 170 -7.67 8.18 -6.02
N ASP A 171 -8.53 7.90 -6.99
CA ASP A 171 -8.79 8.82 -8.11
C ASP A 171 -9.94 9.76 -7.82
N GLU A 172 -9.70 10.66 -6.86
CA GLU A 172 -10.55 11.80 -6.58
C GLU A 172 -9.77 13.11 -6.72
N TRP A 173 -10.51 14.22 -6.82
CA TRP A 173 -9.98 15.58 -6.66
C TRP A 173 -8.99 16.10 -7.71
N SER A 174 -8.62 15.34 -8.73
CA SER A 174 -7.67 15.74 -9.78
C SER A 174 -8.07 17.01 -10.55
N LYS A 175 -9.38 17.30 -10.69
CA LYS A 175 -9.93 18.39 -11.52
C LYS A 175 -9.51 18.33 -12.99
N TYR A 176 -9.64 17.15 -13.57
CA TYR A 176 -9.32 16.86 -14.97
C TYR A 176 -9.86 17.94 -15.94
N GLY A 177 -9.01 18.41 -16.85
CA GLY A 177 -9.36 19.42 -17.86
C GLY A 177 -9.13 20.88 -17.46
N GLU A 178 -8.81 21.17 -16.19
CA GLU A 178 -8.51 22.54 -15.73
C GLU A 178 -7.05 22.97 -15.98
N ASN A 179 -6.15 22.05 -16.35
CA ASN A 179 -4.74 22.33 -16.63
C ASN A 179 -4.41 22.05 -18.09
N SER A 180 -4.01 23.08 -18.85
CA SER A 180 -3.71 22.95 -20.28
C SER A 180 -2.47 22.11 -20.61
N ASN A 181 -1.61 21.84 -19.62
CA ASN A 181 -0.42 21.01 -19.80
C ASN A 181 -0.75 19.51 -19.83
N PHE A 182 -1.95 19.14 -19.37
CA PHE A 182 -2.44 17.77 -19.36
C PHE A 182 -3.77 17.68 -20.12
N PRO A 183 -3.98 16.64 -20.94
CA PRO A 183 -5.30 16.41 -21.54
C PRO A 183 -6.35 16.16 -20.44
N SER A 184 -7.63 16.31 -20.76
CA SER A 184 -8.71 16.00 -19.80
C SER A 184 -8.78 14.50 -19.48
N SER A 185 -8.38 13.64 -20.41
CA SER A 185 -8.26 12.21 -20.21
C SER A 185 -7.26 11.60 -21.20
N VAL A 186 -6.66 10.47 -20.83
CA VAL A 186 -5.86 9.63 -21.74
C VAL A 186 -6.37 8.19 -21.62
N SER A 187 -6.75 7.60 -22.76
CA SER A 187 -7.22 6.21 -22.78
C SER A 187 -6.15 5.28 -22.24
N GLY A 188 -6.53 4.39 -21.32
CA GLY A 188 -5.59 3.46 -20.68
C GLY A 188 -4.62 4.08 -19.69
N SER A 189 -4.74 5.38 -19.36
CA SER A 189 -3.81 6.10 -18.48
C SER A 189 -3.53 5.37 -17.17
N PHE A 190 -4.59 5.09 -16.41
CA PHE A 190 -4.45 4.50 -15.09
C PHE A 190 -3.95 3.05 -15.17
N SER A 191 -4.42 2.29 -16.18
CA SER A 191 -3.92 0.94 -16.43
C SER A 191 -2.43 0.92 -16.74
N GLY A 192 -1.97 1.83 -17.62
CA GLY A 192 -0.56 1.94 -17.99
C GLY A 192 0.33 2.35 -16.83
N LEU A 193 -0.13 3.29 -15.98
CA LEU A 193 0.57 3.65 -14.75
C LEU A 193 0.72 2.45 -13.80
N VAL A 194 -0.36 1.69 -13.55
CA VAL A 194 -0.32 0.51 -12.68
C VAL A 194 0.66 -0.55 -13.19
N LEU A 195 0.63 -0.83 -14.49
CA LEU A 195 1.53 -1.83 -15.09
C LEU A 195 3.00 -1.40 -15.00
N LYS A 196 3.29 -0.15 -15.33
CA LYS A 196 4.66 0.41 -15.22
C LYS A 196 5.13 0.43 -13.77
N LEU A 197 4.26 0.79 -12.82
CA LEU A 197 4.60 0.75 -11.40
C LEU A 197 4.94 -0.69 -10.96
N ARG A 198 4.14 -1.69 -11.36
CA ARG A 198 4.44 -3.10 -11.08
C ARG A 198 5.82 -3.50 -11.61
N GLU A 199 6.12 -3.17 -12.86
CA GLU A 199 7.44 -3.45 -13.45
C GLU A 199 8.59 -2.81 -12.65
N LYS A 200 8.46 -1.54 -12.24
CA LYS A 200 9.49 -0.86 -11.44
C LYS A 200 9.65 -1.46 -10.04
N LEU A 201 8.55 -1.79 -9.37
CA LEU A 201 8.58 -2.40 -8.04
C LEU A 201 9.24 -3.78 -8.10
N ASP A 202 8.87 -4.62 -9.06
CA ASP A 202 9.43 -5.95 -9.20
C ASP A 202 10.93 -5.89 -9.56
N ALA A 203 11.34 -4.91 -10.36
CA ALA A 203 12.74 -4.68 -10.70
C ALA A 203 13.59 -4.19 -9.51
N ARG A 204 13.08 -3.25 -8.71
CA ARG A 204 13.80 -2.72 -7.53
C ARG A 204 13.79 -3.69 -6.35
N PHE A 205 12.75 -4.51 -6.23
CA PHE A 205 12.53 -5.41 -5.11
C PHE A 205 12.34 -6.87 -5.56
N PRO A 206 13.35 -7.50 -6.20
CA PRO A 206 13.20 -8.83 -6.80
C PRO A 206 12.88 -9.94 -5.80
N ASN A 207 13.12 -9.70 -4.50
CA ASN A 207 12.87 -10.66 -3.42
C ASN A 207 11.71 -10.24 -2.50
N GLU A 208 11.02 -9.14 -2.79
CA GLU A 208 9.91 -8.63 -1.98
C GLU A 208 8.75 -8.17 -2.86
N HIS A 209 7.59 -8.79 -2.70
CA HIS A 209 6.37 -8.33 -3.38
C HIS A 209 5.83 -7.06 -2.72
N LYS A 210 5.95 -5.92 -3.41
CA LYS A 210 5.32 -4.65 -2.99
C LYS A 210 3.86 -4.59 -3.44
N LEU A 211 3.01 -4.03 -2.60
CA LEU A 211 1.57 -3.98 -2.82
C LEU A 211 1.17 -2.82 -3.73
N ILE A 212 0.21 -3.07 -4.62
CA ILE A 212 -0.53 -2.03 -5.35
C ILE A 212 -2.01 -2.18 -5.02
N THR A 213 -2.60 -1.18 -4.36
CA THR A 213 -4.02 -1.19 -4.01
C THR A 213 -4.78 -0.04 -4.63
N VAL A 214 -6.11 -0.20 -4.79
CA VAL A 214 -6.95 0.77 -5.48
C VAL A 214 -8.25 1.00 -4.72
N PHE A 215 -8.51 2.25 -4.37
CA PHE A 215 -9.84 2.73 -3.99
C PHE A 215 -10.71 2.83 -5.25
N TYR A 216 -11.79 2.04 -5.32
CA TYR A 216 -12.55 1.85 -6.55
C TYR A 216 -13.51 3.02 -6.82
N ILE A 217 -12.93 4.13 -7.27
CA ILE A 217 -13.61 5.36 -7.67
C ILE A 217 -12.91 5.96 -8.90
N GLY A 218 -13.58 6.87 -9.60
CA GLY A 218 -13.03 7.51 -10.80
C GLY A 218 -12.63 6.51 -11.88
N TYR A 219 -11.44 6.71 -12.47
CA TYR A 219 -10.86 5.87 -13.51
C TYR A 219 -10.49 4.46 -13.03
N ALA A 220 -10.56 4.14 -11.73
CA ALA A 220 -10.41 2.75 -11.25
C ALA A 220 -11.41 1.79 -11.91
N SER A 221 -12.59 2.30 -12.28
CA SER A 221 -13.62 1.56 -13.02
C SER A 221 -13.21 1.17 -14.44
N SER A 222 -12.14 1.78 -14.98
CA SER A 222 -11.63 1.55 -16.33
C SER A 222 -10.32 0.74 -16.37
N LEU A 223 -9.90 0.17 -15.23
CA LEU A 223 -8.71 -0.68 -15.19
C LEU A 223 -8.89 -1.94 -16.06
N SER A 224 -7.91 -2.19 -16.91
CA SER A 224 -7.85 -3.42 -17.72
C SER A 224 -7.63 -4.66 -16.87
N SER A 225 -7.94 -5.84 -17.42
CA SER A 225 -7.67 -7.11 -16.74
C SER A 225 -6.19 -7.29 -16.38
N ALA A 226 -5.27 -6.80 -17.22
CA ALA A 226 -3.83 -6.84 -16.93
C ALA A 226 -3.47 -5.94 -15.75
N ALA A 227 -4.03 -4.71 -15.69
CA ALA A 227 -3.79 -3.82 -14.56
C ALA A 227 -4.37 -4.37 -13.25
N VAL A 228 -5.58 -4.95 -13.27
CA VAL A 228 -6.16 -5.61 -12.09
C VAL A 228 -5.40 -6.88 -11.70
N ALA A 229 -4.78 -7.58 -12.65
CA ALA A 229 -3.86 -8.68 -12.34
C ALA A 229 -2.60 -8.19 -11.59
N ALA A 230 -2.09 -7.01 -11.94
CA ALA A 230 -0.94 -6.37 -11.29
C ALA A 230 -1.28 -5.74 -9.92
N CYS A 231 -2.55 -5.40 -9.65
CA CYS A 231 -3.01 -4.96 -8.33
C CYS A 231 -3.17 -6.14 -7.34
N ASP A 232 -3.02 -5.85 -6.06
CA ASP A 232 -3.22 -6.81 -4.96
C ASP A 232 -4.62 -6.74 -4.39
N TYR A 233 -5.11 -5.53 -4.13
CA TYR A 233 -6.45 -5.29 -3.59
C TYR A 233 -7.15 -4.12 -4.24
N GLY A 234 -8.46 -4.27 -4.44
CA GLY A 234 -9.41 -3.21 -4.72
C GLY A 234 -10.44 -3.16 -3.60
N TRP A 235 -11.02 -2.00 -3.33
CA TRP A 235 -12.07 -1.89 -2.34
C TRP A 235 -13.17 -0.92 -2.72
N TYR A 236 -14.39 -1.27 -2.31
CA TYR A 236 -15.56 -0.43 -2.51
C TYR A 236 -15.41 0.92 -1.81
N ALA A 237 -15.76 2.00 -2.51
CA ALA A 237 -15.45 3.37 -2.10
C ALA A 237 -16.41 3.97 -1.06
N TYR A 238 -17.62 3.45 -0.91
CA TYR A 238 -18.65 4.13 -0.09
C TYR A 238 -18.82 3.46 1.28
N PHE A 239 -18.71 4.25 2.35
CA PHE A 239 -18.71 3.74 3.71
C PHE A 239 -20.10 3.52 4.29
N GLY A 240 -20.26 2.45 5.07
CA GLY A 240 -21.46 2.26 5.89
C GLY A 240 -21.49 0.94 6.66
N PRO A 241 -22.20 0.87 7.80
CA PRO A 241 -22.15 -0.31 8.67
C PRO A 241 -22.73 -1.58 8.01
N ASN A 242 -23.65 -1.42 7.04
CA ASN A 242 -24.27 -2.53 6.32
C ASN A 242 -23.85 -2.62 4.84
N VAL A 243 -22.87 -1.81 4.42
CA VAL A 243 -22.38 -1.81 3.04
C VAL A 243 -21.72 -3.14 2.72
N TYR A 244 -22.10 -3.69 1.57
CA TYR A 244 -21.49 -4.90 1.03
C TYR A 244 -21.70 -4.96 -0.48
N VAL A 245 -20.64 -4.77 -1.26
CA VAL A 245 -20.70 -4.77 -2.73
C VAL A 245 -19.65 -5.72 -3.27
N SER A 246 -20.09 -6.81 -3.91
CA SER A 246 -19.20 -7.77 -4.57
C SER A 246 -18.48 -7.13 -5.77
N PRO A 247 -17.26 -7.59 -6.10
CA PRO A 247 -16.54 -7.07 -7.24
C PRO A 247 -17.23 -7.49 -8.56
N SER A 248 -17.04 -6.67 -9.59
CA SER A 248 -17.24 -7.08 -10.98
C SER A 248 -15.92 -7.47 -11.63
N SER A 249 -15.96 -8.39 -12.60
CA SER A 249 -14.80 -8.70 -13.45
C SER A 249 -14.16 -7.41 -13.98
N PRO A 250 -12.83 -7.27 -13.98
CA PRO A 250 -11.83 -8.33 -13.72
C PRO A 250 -11.45 -8.53 -12.24
N TRP A 251 -12.02 -7.76 -11.31
CA TRP A 251 -11.78 -7.98 -9.89
C TRP A 251 -12.43 -9.30 -9.42
N THR A 252 -11.76 -9.96 -8.48
CA THR A 252 -12.23 -11.21 -7.85
C THR A 252 -12.37 -11.00 -6.36
N ASN A 253 -13.19 -11.84 -5.70
CA ASN A 253 -13.37 -11.75 -4.24
C ASN A 253 -12.03 -11.78 -3.50
N ALA A 254 -11.10 -12.65 -3.89
CA ALA A 254 -9.79 -12.79 -3.26
C ALA A 254 -8.92 -11.52 -3.29
N LYS A 255 -9.20 -10.59 -4.21
CA LYS A 255 -8.55 -9.27 -4.32
C LYS A 255 -9.47 -8.11 -3.92
N TRP A 256 -10.62 -8.38 -3.30
CA TRP A 256 -11.62 -7.34 -3.06
C TRP A 256 -11.98 -7.16 -1.59
N SER A 257 -12.30 -5.91 -1.23
CA SER A 257 -13.06 -5.60 -0.01
C SER A 257 -14.46 -5.15 -0.39
N ALA A 258 -15.45 -6.01 -0.14
CA ALA A 258 -16.86 -5.69 -0.32
C ALA A 258 -17.40 -4.74 0.76
N GLN A 259 -16.78 -4.77 1.95
CA GLN A 259 -17.13 -3.94 3.10
C GLN A 259 -16.20 -2.72 3.18
N ALA A 260 -16.74 -1.56 3.54
CA ALA A 260 -15.99 -0.33 3.76
C ALA A 260 -16.56 0.41 4.99
N ILE A 261 -15.77 0.57 6.05
CA ILE A 261 -16.23 1.11 7.34
C ILE A 261 -15.46 2.39 7.69
N ASN A 262 -16.17 3.45 8.10
CA ASN A 262 -15.55 4.67 8.62
C ASN A 262 -15.39 4.55 10.16
N LEU A 263 -14.16 4.49 10.64
CA LEU A 263 -13.83 4.36 12.06
C LEU A 263 -13.93 5.69 12.82
N ASN A 264 -14.04 6.82 12.13
CA ASN A 264 -14.31 8.12 12.74
C ASN A 264 -15.81 8.35 13.01
N GLN A 265 -16.52 7.31 13.44
CA GLN A 265 -17.96 7.35 13.73
C GLN A 265 -18.30 6.54 14.98
N SER A 266 -19.39 6.93 15.65
CA SER A 266 -19.97 6.11 16.72
C SER A 266 -21.08 5.24 16.16
N TYR A 267 -20.99 3.94 16.44
CA TYR A 267 -21.97 2.94 16.02
C TYR A 267 -22.82 2.50 17.20
N ASN A 268 -24.14 2.44 17.00
CA ASN A 268 -25.06 1.84 17.97
C ASN A 268 -25.05 0.30 17.84
N ALA A 269 -25.71 -0.39 18.78
CA ALA A 269 -25.73 -1.87 18.82
C ALA A 269 -26.22 -2.53 17.50
N ILE A 270 -27.20 -1.91 16.81
CA ILE A 270 -27.73 -2.43 15.53
C ILE A 270 -26.65 -2.34 14.45
N THR A 271 -26.06 -1.17 14.27
CA THR A 271 -25.01 -0.94 13.27
C THR A 271 -23.73 -1.71 13.55
N LEU A 272 -23.37 -1.91 14.83
CA LEU A 272 -22.28 -2.79 15.25
C LEU A 272 -22.52 -4.26 14.84
N ASN A 273 -23.76 -4.75 14.97
CA ASN A 273 -24.10 -6.10 14.50
C ASN A 273 -24.08 -6.20 12.96
N GLN A 274 -24.45 -5.14 12.24
CA GLN A 274 -24.33 -5.10 10.78
C GLN A 274 -22.86 -5.21 10.35
N ILE A 275 -21.96 -4.46 11.01
CA ILE A 275 -20.52 -4.54 10.76
C ILE A 275 -20.05 -5.99 10.95
N LYS A 276 -20.39 -6.62 12.08
CA LYS A 276 -20.04 -8.03 12.35
C LYS A 276 -20.54 -8.98 11.25
N ASN A 277 -21.81 -8.84 10.86
CA ASN A 277 -22.43 -9.71 9.88
C ASN A 277 -21.79 -9.57 8.49
N ARG A 278 -21.44 -8.34 8.08
CA ARG A 278 -20.74 -8.10 6.81
C ARG A 278 -19.30 -8.59 6.85
N SER A 279 -18.61 -8.47 7.97
CA SER A 279 -17.27 -9.04 8.13
C SER A 279 -17.29 -10.59 8.09
N ALA A 280 -18.30 -11.22 8.69
CA ALA A 280 -18.53 -12.66 8.59
C ALA A 280 -18.87 -13.10 7.15
N GLN A 281 -19.65 -12.28 6.44
CA GLN A 281 -19.94 -12.50 5.02
C GLN A 281 -18.66 -12.38 4.17
N SER A 282 -17.80 -11.37 4.41
CA SER A 282 -16.52 -11.24 3.73
C SER A 282 -15.65 -12.48 3.88
N LYS A 283 -15.59 -13.08 5.08
CA LYS A 283 -14.86 -14.33 5.29
C LYS A 283 -15.48 -15.50 4.51
N THR A 284 -16.80 -15.65 4.58
CA THR A 284 -17.54 -16.72 3.89
C THR A 284 -17.37 -16.64 2.36
N ASP A 285 -17.46 -15.43 1.81
CA ASP A 285 -17.39 -15.19 0.36
C ASP A 285 -15.95 -15.22 -0.18
N GLY A 286 -14.94 -15.41 0.69
CA GLY A 286 -13.53 -15.43 0.31
C GLY A 286 -12.99 -14.07 -0.11
N MET A 287 -13.45 -12.99 0.53
CA MET A 287 -12.94 -11.64 0.28
C MET A 287 -11.48 -11.53 0.73
N GLY A 288 -10.68 -10.76 -0.01
CA GLY A 288 -9.26 -10.57 0.26
C GLY A 288 -8.99 -9.65 1.45
N ALA A 289 -9.84 -8.64 1.63
CA ALA A 289 -9.63 -7.57 2.60
C ALA A 289 -10.95 -7.09 3.23
N ILE A 290 -10.82 -6.38 4.36
CA ILE A 290 -11.86 -5.52 4.93
C ILE A 290 -11.26 -4.13 5.07
N MET A 291 -11.82 -3.17 4.32
CA MET A 291 -11.35 -1.80 4.31
C MET A 291 -11.98 -0.98 5.43
N THR A 292 -11.12 -0.26 6.14
CA THR A 292 -11.56 0.75 7.10
C THR A 292 -10.88 2.09 6.83
N TYR A 293 -11.60 3.17 7.10
CA TYR A 293 -11.17 4.54 6.85
C TYR A 293 -11.21 5.39 8.12
N ASP A 294 -10.31 6.36 8.18
CA ASP A 294 -10.20 7.38 9.22
C ASP A 294 -10.10 6.83 10.66
N LEU A 295 -9.14 5.94 10.90
CA LEU A 295 -8.78 5.55 12.26
C LEU A 295 -8.25 6.80 13.00
N ARG A 296 -8.88 7.14 14.12
CA ARG A 296 -8.46 8.22 15.03
C ARG A 296 -7.81 7.67 16.30
N VAL A 297 -7.07 8.53 16.99
CA VAL A 297 -6.69 8.25 18.38
C VAL A 297 -7.94 8.07 19.23
N GLN A 298 -7.93 7.10 20.13
CA GLN A 298 -9.09 6.68 20.93
C GLN A 298 -9.76 7.82 21.71
N THR A 299 -8.99 8.84 22.10
CA THR A 299 -9.49 9.99 22.87
C THR A 299 -10.28 10.97 22.01
N ASN A 300 -10.10 10.96 20.69
CA ASN A 300 -10.85 11.79 19.74
C ASN A 300 -12.09 11.03 19.24
N ARG A 301 -11.92 9.77 18.85
CA ARG A 301 -12.99 8.84 18.53
C ARG A 301 -12.53 7.43 18.88
N ASP A 302 -13.25 6.75 19.75
CA ASP A 302 -12.94 5.36 20.09
C ASP A 302 -13.53 4.40 19.04
N PRO A 303 -12.70 3.71 18.24
CA PRO A 303 -13.15 2.80 17.20
C PRO A 303 -13.23 1.34 17.69
N LEU A 304 -12.91 1.08 18.97
CA LEU A 304 -12.72 -0.28 19.48
C LEU A 304 -13.95 -1.17 19.26
N ALA A 305 -15.15 -0.65 19.49
CA ALA A 305 -16.37 -1.44 19.30
C ALA A 305 -16.55 -1.91 17.85
N ALA A 306 -16.26 -1.04 16.86
CA ALA A 306 -16.33 -1.41 15.45
C ALA A 306 -15.25 -2.43 15.08
N ILE A 307 -14.01 -2.20 15.54
CA ILE A 307 -12.87 -3.11 15.32
C ILE A 307 -13.13 -4.49 15.91
N GLN A 308 -13.68 -4.55 17.13
CA GLN A 308 -14.09 -5.80 17.76
C GLN A 308 -15.15 -6.53 16.95
N LYS A 309 -16.13 -5.82 16.40
CA LYS A 309 -17.16 -6.44 15.56
C LYS A 309 -16.64 -6.94 14.22
N ILE A 310 -15.68 -6.23 13.61
CA ILE A 310 -14.96 -6.75 12.44
C ILE A 310 -14.24 -8.05 12.81
N GLY A 311 -13.47 -8.02 13.91
CA GLY A 311 -12.76 -9.18 14.44
C GLY A 311 -13.68 -10.38 14.69
N GLU A 312 -14.74 -10.19 15.47
CA GLU A 312 -15.75 -11.22 15.77
C GLU A 312 -16.31 -11.83 14.48
N GLY A 313 -16.64 -11.01 13.48
CA GLY A 313 -17.18 -11.48 12.20
C GLY A 313 -16.21 -12.40 11.46
N ILE A 314 -14.91 -12.08 11.47
CA ILE A 314 -13.88 -12.88 10.80
C ILE A 314 -13.27 -13.98 11.69
N GLY A 315 -13.82 -14.18 12.90
CA GLY A 315 -13.38 -15.21 13.84
C GLY A 315 -12.11 -14.86 14.60
N LEU A 316 -11.79 -13.58 14.76
CA LEU A 316 -10.71 -13.06 15.59
C LEU A 316 -11.27 -12.43 16.87
N THR A 317 -10.52 -12.54 17.96
CA THR A 317 -10.77 -11.76 19.18
C THR A 317 -9.80 -10.59 19.20
N VAL A 318 -10.33 -9.37 19.30
CA VAL A 318 -9.52 -8.14 19.23
C VAL A 318 -9.61 -7.37 20.54
N SER A 319 -8.46 -6.89 20.99
CA SER A 319 -8.32 -6.05 22.17
C SER A 319 -7.53 -4.79 21.84
N ARG A 320 -7.60 -3.81 22.74
CA ARG A 320 -6.76 -2.61 22.68
C ARG A 320 -5.61 -2.74 23.66
N ALA A 321 -4.39 -2.47 23.21
CA ALA A 321 -3.20 -2.40 24.04
C ALA A 321 -3.36 -1.32 25.13
N SER A 322 -2.76 -1.54 26.29
CA SER A 322 -2.81 -0.62 27.43
C SER A 322 -1.73 0.46 27.39
N SER A 323 -0.73 0.33 26.52
CA SER A 323 0.38 1.27 26.37
C SER A 323 0.63 1.62 24.90
N PRO A 324 0.78 2.91 24.55
CA PRO A 324 0.56 4.07 25.43
C PRO A 324 -0.90 4.21 25.86
N ALA A 325 -1.15 4.62 27.10
CA ALA A 325 -2.49 4.63 27.71
C ALA A 325 -3.52 5.48 26.95
N SER A 326 -3.06 6.54 26.28
CA SER A 326 -3.89 7.47 25.48
C SER A 326 -3.82 7.22 23.98
N GLY A 327 -3.16 6.14 23.54
CA GLY A 327 -2.78 5.96 22.13
C GLY A 327 -1.60 6.86 21.74
N TYR A 328 -1.30 6.88 20.44
CA TYR A 328 -0.19 7.67 19.91
C TYR A 328 -0.73 9.05 19.50
N ALA A 329 -0.38 10.08 20.27
CA ALA A 329 -0.74 11.44 19.91
C ALA A 329 -0.04 11.88 18.61
N LYS A 330 -0.66 12.81 17.89
CA LYS A 330 0.01 13.55 16.83
C LYS A 330 1.06 14.46 17.48
N ASP A 331 2.32 14.21 17.18
CA ASP A 331 3.47 14.86 17.83
C ASP A 331 4.32 15.69 16.86
N TRP A 332 3.68 16.20 15.81
CA TRP A 332 4.23 17.17 14.88
C TRP A 332 3.24 18.32 14.61
N SER A 333 3.78 19.47 14.21
CA SER A 333 3.00 20.67 13.87
C SER A 333 2.56 20.68 12.41
N THR A 334 1.40 21.30 12.15
CA THR A 334 0.90 21.65 10.82
C THR A 334 1.37 23.04 10.38
N GLY A 335 1.24 23.37 9.10
CA GLY A 335 1.60 24.64 8.49
C GLY A 335 3.06 24.74 8.02
N GLY A 336 3.79 23.63 7.96
CA GLY A 336 5.16 23.57 7.44
C GLY A 336 5.23 23.53 5.91
N PRO A 337 6.44 23.54 5.31
CA PRO A 337 6.57 23.28 3.88
C PRO A 337 6.26 21.81 3.58
N GLY A 338 5.58 21.57 2.45
CA GLY A 338 5.49 20.25 1.85
C GLY A 338 6.76 19.88 1.09
N THR A 339 6.81 18.65 0.57
CA THR A 339 7.92 18.12 -0.23
C THR A 339 7.42 17.75 -1.61
N THR A 340 7.97 18.38 -2.65
CA THR A 340 7.75 17.98 -4.04
C THR A 340 8.89 17.07 -4.47
N ILE A 341 8.56 15.94 -5.10
CA ILE A 341 9.49 15.00 -5.71
C ILE A 341 9.15 14.91 -7.19
N THR A 342 10.08 15.33 -8.04
CA THR A 342 9.96 15.34 -9.49
C THR A 342 10.72 14.17 -10.09
N TYR A 343 10.52 13.92 -11.39
CA TYR A 343 11.26 12.88 -12.09
C TYR A 343 12.77 13.16 -12.09
N ALA A 344 13.19 14.43 -12.11
CA ALA A 344 14.61 14.81 -12.08
C ALA A 344 15.29 14.48 -10.73
N ASP A 345 14.53 14.39 -9.64
CA ASP A 345 15.07 14.10 -8.31
C ASP A 345 15.37 12.60 -8.11
N VAL A 346 14.83 11.72 -8.98
CA VAL A 346 14.82 10.27 -8.79
C VAL A 346 15.57 9.49 -9.88
N GLN A 347 16.36 10.18 -10.72
CA GLN A 347 17.17 9.59 -11.80
C GLN A 347 18.45 8.94 -11.32
#